data_AF-A0A950KW13-F1
#
_entry.id   AF-A0A950KW13-F1
#
_cell.length_a   1.000
_cell.length_b   1.000
_cell.length_c   1.000
_cell.angle_alpha   90.00
_cell.angle_beta   90.00
_cell.angle_gamma   90.00
#
_symmetry.space_group_name_H-M   'P 1'
#
loop_
_entity.id
_entity.type
_entity.pdbx_description
1 polymer ?
#
loop_
_entity_poly.entity_id
_entity_poly.type
_entity_poly.pdbx_seq_one_letter_code
_entity_poly.pdbx_strand_id
1 'polypeptide(L)'
;MVADTGRAALVLGALGVVYGDLGTSPLYTEQSIFTAHANAAHATPAGVYGVASLIFWALMVIVSIKYAGFIMRAHNHGDGGIMAL
;
A
#
# COMPACT_ATOMS: atom_id res chain seq x y z
N MET A 1 -33.21 -5.26 5.12
CA MET A 1 -31.94 -6.00 5.34
C MET A 1 -31.07 -6.12 4.07
N VAL A 2 -31.61 -5.97 2.84
CA VAL A 2 -30.82 -6.06 1.58
C VAL A 2 -29.96 -4.82 1.29
N ALA A 3 -30.35 -3.64 1.80
CA ALA A 3 -29.61 -2.39 1.57
C ALA A 3 -28.19 -2.37 2.20
N ASP A 4 -27.99 -3.09 3.30
CA ASP A 4 -26.67 -3.21 3.96
C ASP A 4 -25.71 -4.09 3.16
N THR A 5 -26.19 -5.19 2.60
CA THR A 5 -25.36 -6.11 1.80
C THR A 5 -24.82 -5.42 0.55
N GLY A 6 -25.65 -4.60 -0.12
CA GLY A 6 -25.24 -3.82 -1.28
C GLY A 6 -24.16 -2.78 -0.94
N ARG A 7 -24.30 -2.09 0.20
CA ARG A 7 -23.28 -1.13 0.69
C ARG A 7 -21.97 -1.83 1.05
N ALA A 8 -22.04 -2.95 1.75
CA ALA A 8 -20.84 -3.73 2.10
C ALA A 8 -20.09 -4.20 0.85
N ALA A 9 -20.80 -4.65 -0.19
CA ALA A 9 -20.18 -5.05 -1.46
C ALA A 9 -19.49 -3.88 -2.17
N LEU A 10 -20.10 -2.68 -2.17
CA LEU A 10 -19.50 -1.48 -2.74
C LEU A 10 -18.25 -1.02 -1.97
N VAL A 11 -18.27 -1.10 -0.63
CA VAL A 11 -17.12 -0.79 0.22
C VAL A 11 -15.98 -1.77 -0.03
N LEU A 12 -16.27 -3.07 -0.10
CA LEU A 12 -15.26 -4.10 -0.41
C LEU A 12 -14.68 -3.91 -1.81
N GLY A 13 -15.51 -3.55 -2.79
CA GLY A 13 -15.06 -3.24 -4.15
C GLY A 13 -14.15 -2.01 -4.19
N ALA A 14 -14.53 -0.92 -3.52
CA ALA A 14 -13.73 0.29 -3.43
C ALA A 14 -12.38 0.05 -2.72
N LEU A 15 -12.38 -0.71 -1.61
CA LEU A 15 -11.15 -1.11 -0.93
C LEU A 15 -10.27 -1.97 -1.83
N GLY A 16 -10.85 -2.90 -2.58
CA GLY A 16 -10.14 -3.75 -3.53
C GLY A 16 -9.45 -2.96 -4.65
N VAL A 17 -10.11 -1.93 -5.19
CA VAL A 17 -9.52 -1.04 -6.21
C VAL A 17 -8.35 -0.25 -5.63
N VAL A 18 -8.51 0.34 -4.44
CA VAL A 18 -7.46 1.16 -3.80
C VAL A 18 -6.24 0.31 -3.41
N TYR A 19 -6.47 -0.85 -2.80
CA TYR A 19 -5.37 -1.78 -2.49
C TYR A 19 -4.74 -2.38 -3.75
N GLY A 20 -5.51 -2.57 -4.81
CA GLY A 20 -5.01 -2.98 -6.12
C GLY A 20 -4.04 -1.96 -6.71
N ASP A 21 -4.43 -0.67 -6.74
CA ASP A 21 -3.60 0.42 -7.24
C ASP A 21 -2.29 0.57 -6.45
N LEU A 22 -2.35 0.43 -5.12
CA LEU A 22 -1.17 0.42 -4.25
C LEU A 22 -0.17 -0.72 -4.56
N GLY A 23 -0.66 -1.87 -5.02
CA GLY A 23 0.14 -3.06 -5.30
C GLY A 23 0.77 -3.10 -6.70
N THR A 24 0.24 -2.35 -7.66
CA THR A 24 0.77 -2.33 -9.04
C THR A 24 2.21 -1.84 -9.09
N SER A 25 2.54 -0.79 -8.34
CA SER A 25 3.87 -0.18 -8.34
C SER A 25 4.96 -1.17 -7.89
N PRO A 26 4.83 -1.87 -6.74
CA PRO A 26 5.72 -2.98 -6.36
C PRO A 26 5.85 -4.08 -7.41
N LEU A 27 4.73 -4.53 -7.99
CA LEU A 27 4.70 -5.65 -8.92
C LEU A 27 5.45 -5.34 -10.21
N TYR A 28 5.34 -4.11 -10.72
CA TYR A 28 6.14 -3.65 -11.86
C TYR A 28 7.62 -3.47 -11.51
N THR A 29 7.95 -3.02 -10.29
CA THR A 29 9.35 -2.92 -9.87
C THR A 29 10.01 -4.29 -9.74
N GLU A 30 9.36 -5.29 -9.14
CA GLU A 30 9.87 -6.67 -9.07
C GLU A 30 10.13 -7.23 -10.48
N GLN A 31 9.14 -7.09 -11.37
CA GLN A 31 9.28 -7.51 -12.76
C GLN A 31 10.46 -6.79 -13.45
N SER A 32 10.62 -5.49 -13.25
CA SER A 32 11.72 -4.70 -13.84
C SER A 32 13.10 -5.10 -13.30
N ILE A 33 13.21 -5.36 -11.99
CA ILE A 33 14.47 -5.75 -11.35
C ILE A 33 14.96 -7.10 -11.89
N PHE A 34 14.06 -8.07 -12.07
CA PHE A 34 14.44 -9.41 -12.54
C PHE A 34 14.50 -9.56 -14.07
N THR A 35 13.86 -8.68 -14.86
CA THR A 35 13.81 -8.81 -16.32
C THR A 35 14.53 -7.70 -17.09
N ALA A 36 14.41 -6.43 -16.69
CA ALA A 36 15.02 -5.30 -17.38
C ALA A 36 16.44 -4.98 -16.87
N HIS A 37 16.70 -5.28 -15.59
CA HIS A 37 17.99 -5.07 -14.94
C HIS A 37 18.53 -6.38 -14.38
N ALA A 38 18.72 -7.41 -15.21
CA ALA A 38 19.21 -8.74 -14.80
C ALA A 38 20.54 -8.75 -14.01
N ASN A 39 21.26 -7.63 -13.95
CA ASN A 39 22.46 -7.41 -13.14
C ASN A 39 22.20 -6.81 -11.73
N ALA A 40 20.97 -6.36 -11.43
CA ALA A 40 20.60 -5.74 -10.15
C ALA A 40 20.22 -6.78 -9.09
N ALA A 41 19.54 -7.85 -9.50
CA ALA A 41 19.29 -9.01 -8.64
C ALA A 41 19.22 -10.29 -9.48
N HIS A 42 19.94 -11.32 -9.04
CA HIS A 42 19.76 -12.65 -9.60
C HIS A 42 18.50 -13.30 -9.02
N ALA A 43 17.76 -14.05 -9.83
CA ALA A 43 16.61 -14.87 -9.42
C ALA A 43 17.03 -16.09 -8.58
N THR A 44 17.86 -15.84 -7.58
CA THR A 44 18.25 -16.76 -6.51
C THR A 44 17.33 -16.53 -5.32
N PRO A 45 17.14 -17.52 -4.42
CA PRO A 45 16.30 -17.35 -3.23
C PRO A 45 16.68 -16.11 -2.41
N ALA A 46 17.97 -15.85 -2.25
CA ALA A 46 18.48 -14.66 -1.54
C ALA A 46 18.09 -13.35 -2.23
N GLY A 47 18.14 -13.30 -3.57
CA GLY A 47 17.72 -12.13 -4.35
C GLY A 47 16.23 -11.84 -4.19
N VAL A 48 15.38 -12.87 -4.29
CA VAL A 48 13.92 -12.74 -4.14
C VAL A 48 13.55 -12.25 -2.74
N TYR A 49 14.10 -12.85 -1.68
CA TYR A 49 13.84 -12.39 -0.32
C TYR A 49 14.40 -10.99 -0.04
N GLY A 50 15.52 -10.62 -0.67
CA GLY A 50 16.12 -9.29 -0.57
C GLY A 50 15.21 -8.20 -1.16
N VAL A 51 14.72 -8.38 -2.39
CA VAL A 51 13.83 -7.41 -3.05
C VAL A 51 12.48 -7.34 -2.32
N ALA A 52 11.89 -8.48 -1.97
CA ALA A 52 10.65 -8.51 -1.20
C ALA A 52 10.76 -7.78 0.16
N SER A 53 11.90 -7.94 0.86
CA SER A 53 12.17 -7.23 2.11
C SER A 53 12.31 -5.72 1.90
N LEU A 54 12.99 -5.29 0.83
CA LEU A 54 13.13 -3.87 0.47
C LEU A 54 11.77 -3.24 0.17
N ILE A 55 10.91 -3.91 -0.58
CA ILE A 55 9.54 -3.44 -0.86
C ILE A 55 8.74 -3.35 0.42
N PHE A 56 8.79 -4.38 1.27
CA PHE A 56 8.09 -4.38 2.55
C PHE A 56 8.51 -3.20 3.44
N TRP A 57 9.83 -2.98 3.60
CA TRP A 57 10.34 -1.88 4.40
C TRP A 57 10.05 -0.52 3.78
N ALA A 58 10.13 -0.37 2.45
CA ALA A 58 9.78 0.86 1.76
C ALA A 58 8.30 1.23 2.00
N LEU A 59 7.38 0.27 1.85
CA LEU A 59 5.96 0.48 2.13
C LEU A 59 5.72 0.84 3.60
N MET A 60 6.33 0.11 4.54
CA MET A 60 6.22 0.40 5.98
C MET A 60 6.70 1.81 6.33
N VAL A 61 7.83 2.24 5.77
CA VAL A 61 8.39 3.59 6.00
C VAL A 61 7.51 4.66 5.37
N ILE A 62 7.05 4.47 4.12
CA ILE A 62 6.18 5.44 3.42
C ILE A 62 4.85 5.59 4.16
N VAL A 63 4.20 4.48 4.55
CA VAL A 63 2.93 4.52 5.29
C VAL A 63 3.13 5.16 6.66
N SER A 64 4.16 4.77 7.41
CA SER A 64 4.40 5.29 8.76
C SER A 64 4.79 6.77 8.76
N ILE A 65 5.65 7.21 7.83
CA ILE A 65 6.11 8.60 7.81
C ILE A 65 5.09 9.51 7.12
N LYS A 66 4.65 9.17 5.90
CA LYS A 66 3.80 10.04 5.07
C LYS A 66 2.35 10.06 5.58
N TYR A 67 1.82 8.93 6.03
CA TYR A 67 0.44 8.83 6.47
C TYR A 67 0.33 8.93 7.98
N ALA A 68 0.98 8.06 8.76
CA ALA A 68 0.85 8.14 10.21
C ALA A 68 1.52 9.40 10.81
N GLY A 69 2.71 9.77 10.33
CA GLY A 69 3.44 10.94 10.82
C GLY A 69 2.83 12.29 10.42
N PHE A 70 2.21 12.38 9.25
CA PHE A 70 1.71 13.63 8.67
C PHE A 70 0.19 13.77 8.75
N ILE A 71 -0.57 12.75 8.35
CA ILE A 71 -2.04 12.80 8.36
C ILE A 71 -2.56 12.76 9.81
N MET A 72 -2.01 11.89 10.66
CA MET A 72 -2.48 11.83 12.06
C MET A 72 -2.00 12.99 12.93
N ARG A 73 -0.94 13.71 12.53
CA ARG A 73 -0.52 14.95 13.21
C ARG A 73 -1.27 16.18 12.76
N ALA A 74 -1.77 16.21 11.52
CA ALA A 74 -2.50 17.36 10.97
C ALA A 74 -3.86 17.60 11.66
N HIS A 75 -4.35 16.67 12.49
CA HIS A 75 -5.64 16.79 13.19
C HIS A 75 -5.56 16.73 14.73
N ASN A 76 -4.45 17.15 15.33
CA ASN A 76 -4.34 17.23 16.81
C ASN A 76 -4.41 18.68 17.35
N HIS A 77 -5.19 19.54 16.70
CA HIS A 77 -5.50 20.90 17.17
C HIS A 77 -7.03 21.12 17.22
N GLY A 78 -7.68 20.42 18.14
CA GLY A 78 -8.87 20.95 18.82
C GLY A 78 -10.24 20.84 18.14
N ASP A 79 -10.37 20.47 16.87
CA ASP A 79 -11.69 20.22 16.25
C ASP A 79 -11.74 18.83 15.60
N GLY A 80 -12.78 18.07 15.98
CA GLY A 80 -12.96 16.65 15.69
C GLY A 80 -12.84 16.30 14.20
N GLY A 81 -11.78 15.57 13.88
CA GLY A 81 -11.61 14.95 12.56
C GLY A 81 -12.63 13.84 12.32
N ILE A 82 -13.39 13.99 11.23
CA ILE A 82 -14.20 12.97 10.52
C ILE A 82 -15.56 12.59 11.15
N MET A 83 -15.86 12.95 12.40
CA MET A 83 -17.21 12.77 13.00
C MET A 83 -18.16 13.97 12.75
N ALA A 84 -18.25 14.44 11.51
CA ALA A 84 -19.21 15.49 11.12
C ALA A 84 -20.02 15.13 9.86
N LEU A 85 -20.10 13.84 9.54
CA LEU A 85 -21.00 13.28 8.51
C LEU A 85 -21.68 12.03 9.05
#